data_AF-A0A5E4IRY8-F1
#
_entry.id   AF-A0A5E4IRY8-F1
#
_cell.length_a   1.000
_cell.length_b   1.000
_cell.length_c   1.000
_cell.angle_alpha   90.00
_cell.angle_beta   90.00
_cell.angle_gamma   90.00
#
_symmetry.space_group_name_H-M   'P 1'
#
loop_
_entity.id
_entity.type
_entity.pdbx_description
1 polymer ?
#
loop_
_entity_poly.entity_id
_entity_poly.type
_entity_poly.pdbx_seq_one_letter_code
_entity_poly.pdbx_strand_id
1 'polypeptide(L)'
;MDDDSTPREAYIRGRLEGLNELIGILKDAVNTDKPVEPNTVVKTIVLHISNEMDEIVSQMKEDHGASHPVLKKAERESDRMEKEAKAMEPEDEETVPVMKKNVESADDLMKSLMAMREESK
;
A
#
# COMPACT_ATOMS: atom_id res chain seq x y z
N MET A 1 -6.00 -29.96 -9.65
CA MET A 1 -5.95 -28.66 -10.33
C MET A 1 -5.10 -27.79 -9.43
N ASP A 2 -3.78 -27.77 -9.63
CA ASP A 2 -2.83 -27.21 -8.64
C ASP A 2 -1.59 -26.54 -9.27
N ASP A 3 -1.53 -26.42 -10.60
CA ASP A 3 -0.35 -25.87 -11.27
C ASP A 3 -0.38 -24.33 -11.43
N ASP A 4 -1.55 -23.68 -11.39
CA ASP A 4 -1.68 -22.22 -11.54
C ASP A 4 -1.51 -21.44 -10.23
N SER A 5 -1.64 -22.11 -9.07
CA SER A 5 -1.54 -21.49 -7.75
C SER A 5 -0.13 -20.94 -7.50
N THR A 6 0.89 -21.70 -7.88
CA THR A 6 2.30 -21.38 -7.57
C THR A 6 2.84 -20.16 -8.34
N PRO A 7 2.61 -20.02 -9.67
CA PRO A 7 3.02 -18.82 -10.41
C PRO A 7 2.26 -17.57 -9.96
N ARG A 8 0.94 -17.68 -9.73
CA ARG A 8 0.10 -16.58 -9.26
C ARG A 8 0.53 -16.09 -7.87
N GLU A 9 0.77 -17.00 -6.94
CA GLU A 9 1.26 -16.65 -5.60
C GLU A 9 2.65 -16.01 -5.64
N ALA A 10 3.55 -16.50 -6.49
CA ALA A 10 4.87 -15.91 -6.67
C ALA A 10 4.79 -14.49 -7.26
N TYR A 11 3.83 -14.26 -8.16
CA TYR A 11 3.57 -12.93 -8.72
C TYR A 11 3.06 -11.95 -7.65
N ILE A 12 2.03 -12.34 -6.88
CA ILE A 12 1.49 -11.53 -5.78
C ILE A 12 2.59 -11.24 -4.74
N ARG A 13 3.43 -12.23 -4.44
CA ARG A 13 4.60 -12.04 -3.57
C ARG A 13 5.52 -10.93 -4.05
N GLY A 14 5.95 -11.00 -5.31
CA GLY A 14 6.88 -10.02 -5.86
C GLY A 14 6.31 -8.60 -5.82
N ARG A 15 5.00 -8.45 -6.08
CA ARG A 15 4.32 -7.16 -5.96
C ARG A 15 4.29 -6.65 -4.53
N LEU A 16 3.96 -7.50 -3.56
CA LEU A 16 3.96 -7.14 -2.14
C LEU A 16 5.37 -6.72 -1.68
N GLU A 17 6.41 -7.48 -2.06
CA GLU A 17 7.80 -7.15 -1.73
C GLU A 17 8.21 -5.79 -2.35
N GLY A 18 7.86 -5.54 -3.62
CA GLY A 18 8.12 -4.26 -4.28
C GLY A 18 7.38 -3.08 -3.63
N LEU A 19 6.12 -3.26 -3.22
CA LEU A 19 5.39 -2.23 -2.48
C LEU A 19 6.01 -1.94 -1.13
N ASN A 20 6.47 -2.97 -0.43
CA ASN A 20 7.15 -2.81 0.85
C ASN A 20 8.45 -1.98 0.71
N GLU A 21 9.22 -2.20 -0.36
CA GLU A 21 10.40 -1.37 -0.66
C GLU A 21 10.03 0.09 -0.96
N LEU A 22 8.98 0.33 -1.77
CA LEU A 22 8.50 1.67 -2.08
C LEU A 22 8.02 2.42 -0.83
N ILE A 23 7.31 1.73 0.06
CA ILE A 23 6.88 2.28 1.35
C ILE A 23 8.09 2.62 2.22
N GLY A 24 9.13 1.78 2.23
CA GLY A 24 10.40 2.06 2.90
C GLY A 24 11.05 3.36 2.42
N ILE A 25 11.17 3.52 1.09
CA ILE A 25 11.70 4.75 0.47
C ILE A 25 10.86 5.97 0.87
N LEU A 26 9.53 5.83 0.87
CA LEU A 26 8.62 6.89 1.30
C LEU A 26 8.78 7.24 2.77
N LYS A 27 8.90 6.25 3.65
CA LYS A 27 9.14 6.46 5.09
C LYS A 27 10.42 7.25 5.31
N ASP A 28 11.49 6.89 4.62
CA ASP A 28 12.76 7.60 4.73
C ASP A 28 12.61 9.04 4.22
N ALA A 29 11.95 9.24 3.08
CA ALA A 29 11.73 10.57 2.51
C ALA A 29 10.94 11.47 3.47
N VAL A 30 9.76 11.03 3.95
CA VAL A 30 8.88 11.86 4.79
C VAL A 30 9.43 12.09 6.21
N ASN A 31 10.32 11.23 6.70
CA ASN A 31 10.93 11.37 8.02
C ASN A 31 12.24 12.18 8.03
N THR A 32 12.74 12.61 6.88
CA THR A 32 13.87 13.55 6.86
C THR A 32 13.45 14.95 7.31
N ASP A 33 14.29 15.63 8.09
CA ASP A 33 14.11 17.05 8.49
C ASP A 33 14.28 18.05 7.33
N LYS A 34 14.48 17.55 6.10
CA LYS A 34 14.55 18.37 4.89
C LYS A 34 13.17 18.43 4.27
N PRO A 35 12.73 19.60 3.78
CA PRO A 35 11.50 19.68 3.01
C PRO A 35 11.61 18.70 1.84
N VAL A 36 10.68 17.74 1.78
CA VAL A 36 10.59 16.77 0.70
C VAL A 36 10.03 17.51 -0.51
N GLU A 37 10.87 18.29 -1.16
CA GLU A 37 10.56 18.75 -2.50
C GLU A 37 10.86 17.61 -3.49
N PRO A 38 9.90 17.21 -4.34
CA PRO A 38 8.53 17.71 -4.45
C PRO A 38 7.52 16.82 -3.70
N ASN A 39 6.62 17.43 -2.91
CA ASN A 39 5.39 16.79 -2.38
C ASN A 39 4.58 16.07 -3.48
N THR A 40 4.70 16.52 -4.73
CA THR A 40 4.15 15.84 -5.91
C THR A 40 4.64 14.40 -6.04
N VAL A 41 5.94 14.15 -5.80
CA VAL A 41 6.52 12.80 -5.85
C VAL A 41 5.92 11.93 -4.75
N VAL A 42 5.84 12.44 -3.52
CA VAL A 42 5.24 11.72 -2.40
C VAL A 42 3.77 11.39 -2.70
N LYS A 43 2.98 12.35 -3.17
CA LYS A 43 1.60 12.14 -3.62
C LYS A 43 1.50 11.07 -4.69
N THR A 44 2.35 11.13 -5.73
CA THR A 44 2.36 10.14 -6.81
C THR A 44 2.67 8.74 -6.30
N ILE A 45 3.64 8.59 -5.39
CA ILE A 45 3.98 7.28 -4.84
C ILE A 45 2.85 6.76 -3.94
N VAL A 46 2.23 7.59 -3.11
CA VAL A 46 1.06 7.18 -2.29
C VAL A 46 -0.11 6.72 -3.18
N LEU A 47 -0.41 7.43 -4.26
CA LEU A 47 -1.43 7.03 -5.24
C LEU A 47 -1.07 5.71 -5.94
N HIS A 48 0.20 5.51 -6.28
CA HIS A 48 0.65 4.26 -6.86
C HIS A 48 0.48 3.09 -5.88
N ILE A 49 0.88 3.28 -4.61
CA ILE A 49 0.71 2.27 -3.57
C ILE A 49 -0.75 1.91 -3.34
N SER A 50 -1.66 2.90 -3.26
CA SER A 50 -3.09 2.60 -3.08
C SER A 50 -3.64 1.78 -4.27
N ASN A 51 -3.32 2.17 -5.50
CA ASN A 51 -3.82 1.46 -6.68
C ASN A 51 -3.30 0.02 -6.74
N GLU A 52 -2.01 -0.18 -6.50
CA GLU A 52 -1.41 -1.52 -6.46
C GLU A 52 -1.99 -2.36 -5.31
N MET A 53 -2.25 -1.73 -4.16
CA MET A 53 -2.89 -2.39 -3.02
C MET A 53 -4.29 -2.88 -3.36
N ASP A 54 -5.11 -2.05 -4.03
CA ASP A 54 -6.46 -2.43 -4.45
C ASP A 54 -6.45 -3.60 -5.43
N GLU A 55 -5.53 -3.59 -6.38
CA GLU A 55 -5.38 -4.69 -7.34
C GLU A 55 -4.96 -6.00 -6.64
N ILE A 56 -4.01 -5.94 -5.71
CA ILE A 56 -3.58 -7.11 -4.94
C ILE A 56 -4.73 -7.61 -4.07
N VAL A 57 -5.43 -6.72 -3.37
CA VAL A 57 -6.59 -7.08 -2.54
C VAL A 57 -7.66 -7.75 -3.39
N SER A 58 -7.97 -7.20 -4.57
CA SER A 58 -8.92 -7.81 -5.52
C SER A 58 -8.52 -9.24 -5.88
N GLN A 59 -7.24 -9.45 -6.23
CA GLN A 59 -6.70 -10.78 -6.55
C GLN A 59 -6.74 -11.74 -5.35
N MET A 60 -6.41 -11.27 -4.15
CA MET A 60 -6.41 -12.09 -2.93
C MET A 60 -7.82 -12.41 -2.44
N LYS A 61 -8.84 -11.61 -2.78
CA LYS A 61 -10.25 -11.92 -2.46
C LYS A 61 -10.74 -13.16 -3.20
N GLU A 62 -10.19 -13.45 -4.38
CA GLU A 62 -10.51 -14.67 -5.12
C GLU A 62 -9.97 -15.91 -4.40
N ASP A 63 -8.78 -15.79 -3.79
CA ASP A 63 -8.08 -16.92 -3.17
C ASP A 63 -8.49 -17.15 -1.70
N HIS A 64 -8.71 -16.07 -0.93
CA HIS A 64 -8.99 -16.14 0.52
C HIS A 64 -10.43 -15.75 0.91
N GLY A 65 -11.25 -15.35 -0.06
CA GLY A 65 -12.62 -14.92 0.14
C GLY A 65 -12.77 -13.45 0.52
N ALA A 66 -13.73 -12.77 -0.10
CA ALA A 66 -13.98 -11.33 0.06
C ALA A 66 -14.35 -10.88 1.48
N SER A 67 -14.73 -11.80 2.36
CA SER A 67 -15.10 -11.52 3.75
C SER A 67 -13.90 -11.43 4.71
N HIS A 68 -12.69 -11.76 4.27
CA HIS A 68 -11.51 -11.80 5.13
C HIS A 68 -11.25 -10.43 5.80
N PRO A 69 -11.07 -10.37 7.14
CA PRO A 69 -10.93 -9.11 7.89
C PRO A 69 -9.77 -8.24 7.40
N VAL A 70 -8.63 -8.85 7.06
CA VAL A 70 -7.44 -8.14 6.57
C VAL A 70 -7.71 -7.51 5.21
N LEU A 71 -8.39 -8.22 4.29
CA LEU A 71 -8.72 -7.71 2.95
C LEU A 71 -9.71 -6.54 3.03
N LYS A 72 -10.71 -6.62 3.92
CA LYS A 72 -11.63 -5.51 4.17
C LYS A 72 -10.93 -4.29 4.75
N LYS A 73 -9.94 -4.49 5.64
CA LYS A 73 -9.14 -3.40 6.20
C LYS A 73 -8.27 -2.77 5.11
N ALA A 74 -7.60 -3.59 4.30
CA ALA A 74 -6.74 -3.14 3.22
C ALA A 74 -7.50 -2.31 2.17
N GLU A 75 -8.67 -2.77 1.74
CA GLU A 75 -9.54 -2.01 0.82
C GLU A 75 -9.93 -0.64 1.40
N ARG A 76 -10.38 -0.59 2.66
CA ARG A 76 -10.79 0.67 3.29
C ARG A 76 -9.65 1.67 3.43
N GLU A 77 -8.47 1.19 3.80
CA GLU A 77 -7.31 2.06 3.98
C GLU A 77 -6.74 2.50 2.64
N SER A 78 -6.73 1.63 1.63
CA SER A 78 -6.36 1.98 0.26
C SER A 78 -7.27 3.09 -0.30
N ASP A 79 -8.58 2.92 -0.19
CA ASP A 79 -9.59 3.94 -0.54
C ASP A 79 -9.35 5.27 0.18
N ARG A 80 -9.00 5.20 1.48
CA ARG A 80 -8.73 6.39 2.29
C ARG A 80 -7.48 7.11 1.81
N MET A 81 -6.38 6.38 1.63
CA MET A 81 -5.10 6.93 1.15
C MET A 81 -5.26 7.57 -0.22
N GLU A 82 -6.01 6.93 -1.13
CA GLU A 82 -6.27 7.45 -2.47
C GLU A 82 -7.05 8.78 -2.41
N LYS A 83 -8.11 8.84 -1.60
CA LYS A 83 -8.92 10.06 -1.42
C LYS A 83 -8.11 11.19 -0.81
N GLU A 84 -7.37 10.90 0.25
CA GLU A 84 -6.52 11.90 0.92
C GLU A 84 -5.45 12.40 -0.05
N ALA A 85 -4.74 11.52 -0.76
CA ALA A 85 -3.72 11.90 -1.72
C ALA A 85 -4.30 12.72 -2.89
N LYS A 86 -5.49 12.38 -3.41
CA LYS A 86 -6.17 13.17 -4.45
C LYS A 86 -6.53 14.57 -3.97
N ALA A 87 -6.98 14.71 -2.73
CA ALA A 87 -7.39 15.98 -2.12
C ALA A 87 -6.22 16.88 -1.70
N MET A 88 -4.99 16.36 -1.63
CA MET A 88 -3.80 17.15 -1.30
C MET A 88 -3.37 18.04 -2.47
N GLU A 89 -3.16 19.32 -2.18
CA GLU A 89 -2.44 20.25 -3.05
C GLU A 89 -0.93 20.13 -2.76
N PRO A 90 -0.07 19.78 -3.74
CA PRO A 90 1.34 19.53 -3.48
C PRO A 90 2.11 20.72 -2.89
N GLU A 91 1.62 21.95 -3.09
CA GLU A 91 2.29 23.17 -2.64
C GLU A 91 1.91 23.55 -1.19
N ASP A 92 1.02 22.81 -0.54
CA ASP A 92 0.55 23.10 0.81
C ASP A 92 1.40 22.36 1.87
N GLU A 93 2.01 23.12 2.79
CA GLU A 93 2.82 22.59 3.89
C GLU A 93 2.00 21.73 4.87
N GLU A 94 0.68 21.93 4.95
CA GLU A 94 -0.22 21.12 5.79
C GLU A 94 -0.38 19.67 5.27
N THR A 95 0.16 19.35 4.09
CA THR A 95 0.09 18.00 3.51
C THR A 95 1.07 17.00 4.13
N VAL A 96 2.19 17.48 4.70
CA VAL A 96 3.26 16.61 5.22
C VAL A 96 2.78 15.66 6.34
N PRO A 97 2.00 16.10 7.35
CA PRO A 97 1.45 15.21 8.36
C PRO A 97 0.51 14.13 7.79
N VAL A 98 -0.28 14.49 6.77
CA VAL A 98 -1.21 13.54 6.12
C VAL A 98 -0.44 12.51 5.30
N MET A 99 0.61 12.93 4.60
CA MET A 99 1.52 12.03 3.89
C MET A 99 2.20 11.04 4.85
N LYS A 100 2.75 11.51 5.98
CA LYS A 100 3.33 10.63 7.01
C LYS A 100 2.34 9.57 7.48
N LYS A 101 1.12 9.99 7.82
CA LYS A 101 0.06 9.07 8.25
C LYS A 101 -0.28 8.02 7.18
N ASN A 102 -0.33 8.41 5.91
CA ASN A 102 -0.62 7.49 4.81
C ASN A 102 0.50 6.48 4.60
N VAL A 103 1.75 6.92 4.71
CA VAL A 103 2.90 6.02 4.62
C VAL A 103 2.90 5.01 5.78
N GLU A 104 2.63 5.43 7.02
CA GLU A 104 2.52 4.53 8.18
C GLU A 104 1.37 3.53 8.00
N SER A 105 0.23 3.99 7.49
CA SER A 105 -0.92 3.13 7.23
C SER A 105 -0.61 2.08 6.16
N ALA A 106 0.09 2.47 5.09
CA ALA A 106 0.53 1.56 4.05
C ALA A 106 1.50 0.48 4.59
N ASP A 107 2.46 0.88 5.45
CA ASP A 107 3.42 -0.02 6.10
C ASP A 107 2.69 -1.08 6.96
N ASP A 108 1.73 -0.67 7.78
CA ASP A 108 0.96 -1.58 8.64
C ASP A 108 0.06 -2.54 7.85
N LEU A 109 -0.51 -2.07 6.74
CA LEU A 109 -1.29 -2.92 5.84
C LEU A 109 -0.42 -3.95 5.13
N MET A 110 0.76 -3.53 4.64
CA MET A 110 1.70 -4.42 3.98
C MET A 110 2.12 -5.55 4.89
N LYS A 111 2.49 -5.26 6.15
CA LYS A 111 2.78 -6.28 7.15
C LYS A 111 1.61 -7.23 7.36
N SER A 112 0.39 -6.69 7.42
CA SER A 112 -0.83 -7.50 7.62
C SER A 112 -1.10 -8.43 6.42
N LEU A 113 -0.92 -7.96 5.19
CA LEU A 113 -1.12 -8.75 3.97
C LEU A 113 -0.05 -9.82 3.78
N MET A 114 1.22 -9.49 4.08
CA MET A 114 2.31 -10.45 4.07
C MET A 114 2.08 -11.54 5.12
N ALA A 115 1.70 -11.18 6.35
CA ALA A 115 1.39 -12.14 7.42
C ALA A 115 0.21 -13.05 7.06
N MET A 116 -0.89 -12.49 6.55
CA MET A 116 -2.06 -13.27 6.10
C MET A 116 -1.69 -14.34 5.07
N ARG A 117 -0.77 -14.00 4.16
CA ARG A 117 -0.28 -14.94 3.16
C ARG A 117 0.65 -16.01 3.77
N GLU A 118 1.49 -15.65 4.72
CA GLU A 118 2.35 -16.60 5.43
C GLU A 118 1.54 -17.61 6.26
N GLU A 119 0.42 -17.18 6.85
CA GLU A 119 -0.53 -18.03 7.59
C GLU A 119 -1.35 -18.97 6.69
N SER A 120 -1.40 -18.70 5.38
CA SER A 120 -2.13 -19.52 4.41
C SER A 120 -1.30 -20.67 3.81
N LYS A 121 -0.05 -20.86 4.27
CA LYS A 121 0.83 -22.00 3.97
C LYS A 121 0.69 -23.11 5.00
#